data_AF-A0A7Y2N8V5-F1
#
_entry.id   AF-A0A7Y2N8V5-F1
#
_cell.length_a   1.000
_cell.length_b   1.000
_cell.length_c   1.000
_cell.angle_alpha   90.00
_cell.angle_beta   90.00
_cell.angle_gamma   90.00
#
_symmetry.space_group_name_H-M   'P 1'
#
loop_
_entity.id
_entity.type
_entity.pdbx_description
1 polymer ?
#
loop_
_entity_poly.entity_id
_entity_poly.type
_entity_poly.pdbx_seq_one_letter_code
_entity_poly.pdbx_strand_id
1 'polypeptide(L)'
;QQLLLGAYQALMRQVHTGKVTLHTRMEMLDLVKNAEGEAVGIICRNLTTGEVSSHSAHAVVLATGGYGNVFYLSTNAMSCNVTAAWRAHRKGAYFANPNFTQIHPTCIPAADEFQSKLTLMSESLRNDGRIWVPRDRDETRRARDIPEAERNYYLEEKYPAFGNLVPRDVASRNAKTVVDEGFGVGPQKNGVYLDFKDAIARDGADKIAAKYGNLFEMYERITGEDPYTTPMRIYPATHYTMGGLWVDYNLMTTVPGLYATGEANFSDHGANRLGASALMQGLADGYFVLPYTIGDYLAPRLNQPIVSTSDEVFKTAEAEVKDRLQGFLDTKGTKSPDYFHRELGKLVWDYIGMARNKNGLEKAIGEIRALREEFIKDLKVLGTSDTLNSSLEKAGRIYDFFELAELMARDALDREESCGGHFREEHVLGDGEAKRDDENFQHVSAWAWNGEDTPQTKYKEELEFEYVIPSTRSYK
;
A
#
# COMPACT_ATOMS: atom_id res chain seq x y z
N GLN A 1 -2.62 5.98 17.73
CA GLN A 1 -1.62 5.50 18.71
C GLN A 1 -2.27 4.74 19.88
N GLN A 2 -3.29 5.27 20.55
CA GLN A 2 -3.97 4.58 21.67
C GLN A 2 -4.56 3.21 21.30
N LEU A 3 -5.25 3.09 20.17
CA LEU A 3 -5.80 1.80 19.70
C LEU A 3 -4.73 0.73 19.49
N LEU A 4 -3.58 1.09 18.91
CA LEU A 4 -2.47 0.16 18.68
C LEU A 4 -1.90 -0.36 20.00
N LEU A 5 -1.72 0.53 20.99
CA LEU A 5 -1.28 0.13 22.33
C LEU A 5 -2.29 -0.81 22.99
N GLY A 6 -3.59 -0.51 22.86
CA GLY A 6 -4.66 -1.38 23.37
C GLY A 6 -4.66 -2.76 22.71
N ALA A 7 -4.57 -2.83 21.38
CA ALA A 7 -4.51 -4.09 20.63
C ALA A 7 -3.27 -4.91 20.99
N TYR A 8 -2.11 -4.27 21.09
CA TYR A 8 -0.88 -4.94 21.50
C TYR A 8 -0.95 -5.47 22.93
N GLN A 9 -1.45 -4.68 23.88
CA GLN A 9 -1.67 -5.12 25.26
C GLN A 9 -2.64 -6.31 25.34
N ALA A 10 -3.71 -6.30 24.54
CA ALA A 10 -4.66 -7.40 24.46
C ALA A 10 -4.02 -8.69 23.90
N LEU A 11 -3.20 -8.57 22.86
CA LEU A 11 -2.41 -9.69 22.32
C LEU A 11 -1.43 -10.24 23.36
N MET A 12 -0.64 -9.37 23.99
CA MET A 12 0.34 -9.78 25.00
C MET A 12 -0.33 -10.42 26.22
N ARG A 13 -1.55 -10.03 26.56
CA ARG A 13 -2.36 -10.75 27.56
C ARG A 13 -2.67 -12.18 27.11
N GLN A 14 -3.05 -12.41 25.85
CA GLN A 14 -3.30 -13.78 25.36
C GLN A 14 -2.02 -14.62 25.35
N VAL A 15 -0.88 -14.02 25.00
CA VAL A 15 0.45 -14.64 25.11
C VAL A 15 0.74 -15.05 26.56
N HIS A 16 0.54 -14.13 27.51
CA HIS A 16 0.73 -14.42 28.94
C HIS A 16 -0.15 -15.57 29.44
N THR A 17 -1.39 -15.69 28.93
CA THR A 17 -2.29 -16.79 29.28
C THR A 17 -2.02 -18.10 28.53
N GLY A 18 -0.98 -18.16 27.68
CA GLY A 18 -0.61 -19.37 26.93
C GLY A 18 -1.55 -19.72 25.76
N LYS A 19 -2.45 -18.82 25.37
CA LYS A 19 -3.38 -19.03 24.24
C LYS A 19 -2.79 -18.68 22.89
N VAL A 20 -1.73 -17.86 22.89
CA VAL A 20 -1.01 -17.42 21.69
C VAL A 20 0.46 -17.68 21.90
N THR A 21 1.08 -18.39 20.95
CA THR A 21 2.53 -18.52 20.86
C THR A 21 3.04 -17.47 19.87
N LEU A 22 3.89 -16.56 20.34
CA LEU A 22 4.44 -15.50 19.51
C LEU A 22 5.78 -15.94 18.90
N HIS A 23 5.84 -16.00 17.57
CA HIS A 23 7.08 -16.21 16.83
C HIS A 23 7.56 -14.88 16.24
N THR A 24 8.37 -14.14 17.00
CA THR A 24 8.88 -12.84 16.55
C THR A 24 10.05 -12.99 15.59
N ARG A 25 10.25 -12.00 14.70
CA ARG A 25 11.34 -12.00 13.70
C ARG A 25 11.26 -13.21 12.77
N MET A 26 10.05 -13.64 12.44
CA MET A 26 9.78 -14.65 11.42
C MET A 26 9.08 -13.98 10.24
N GLU A 27 9.47 -14.34 9.03
CA GLU A 27 8.82 -13.92 7.80
C GLU A 27 8.30 -15.15 7.04
N MET A 28 7.02 -15.12 6.66
CA MET A 28 6.44 -16.17 5.82
C MET A 28 7.04 -16.08 4.41
N LEU A 29 7.56 -17.19 3.91
CA LEU A 29 8.15 -17.30 2.57
C LEU A 29 7.32 -18.15 1.60
N ASP A 30 6.43 -19.01 2.12
CA ASP A 30 5.45 -19.73 1.30
C ASP A 30 4.25 -20.23 2.11
N LEU A 31 3.16 -20.52 1.40
CA LEU A 31 1.97 -21.24 1.90
C LEU A 31 2.07 -22.72 1.50
N VAL A 32 1.74 -23.61 2.42
CA VAL A 32 1.71 -25.06 2.17
C VAL A 32 0.28 -25.52 1.98
N LYS A 33 0.04 -26.26 0.89
CA LYS A 33 -1.26 -26.89 0.60
C LYS A 33 -1.14 -28.41 0.58
N ASN A 34 -2.19 -29.10 1.02
CA ASN A 34 -2.31 -30.55 0.86
C ASN A 34 -2.77 -30.93 -0.57
N ALA A 35 -2.93 -32.24 -0.82
CA ALA A 35 -3.36 -32.78 -2.10
C ALA A 35 -4.79 -32.36 -2.47
N GLU A 36 -5.63 -32.10 -1.47
CA GLU A 36 -7.01 -31.61 -1.61
C GLU A 36 -7.07 -30.10 -1.91
N GLY A 37 -5.92 -29.41 -1.89
CA GLY A 37 -5.81 -27.99 -2.18
C GLY A 37 -6.11 -27.06 -0.99
N GLU A 38 -6.22 -27.59 0.22
CA GLU A 38 -6.44 -26.84 1.45
C GLU A 38 -5.12 -26.30 1.99
N ALA A 39 -5.14 -25.10 2.58
CA ALA A 39 -4.01 -24.56 3.30
C ALA A 39 -3.79 -25.30 4.63
N VAL A 40 -2.61 -25.88 4.80
CA VAL A 40 -2.27 -26.72 5.97
C VAL A 40 -1.08 -26.20 6.76
N GLY A 41 -0.52 -25.05 6.38
CA GLY A 41 0.59 -24.45 7.08
C GLY A 41 1.37 -23.46 6.23
N ILE A 42 2.53 -23.07 6.74
CA ILE A 42 3.41 -22.06 6.14
C ILE A 42 4.87 -22.48 6.28
N ILE A 43 5.70 -21.98 5.37
CA ILE A 43 7.15 -21.98 5.49
C ILE A 43 7.58 -20.59 5.93
N CYS A 44 8.38 -20.51 6.99
CA CYS A 44 8.89 -19.26 7.52
C CYS A 44 10.42 -19.24 7.53
N ARG A 45 10.99 -18.03 7.52
CA ARG A 45 12.41 -17.80 7.81
C ARG A 45 12.58 -16.96 9.06
N ASN A 46 13.46 -17.39 9.95
CA ASN A 46 13.92 -16.59 11.07
C ASN A 46 14.88 -15.51 10.57
N LEU A 47 14.51 -14.24 10.74
CA LEU A 47 15.26 -13.09 10.27
C LEU A 47 16.56 -12.82 11.06
N THR A 48 16.77 -13.53 12.17
CA THR A 48 18.00 -13.41 12.99
C THR A 48 18.97 -14.55 12.70
N THR A 49 18.48 -15.79 12.61
CA THR A 49 19.33 -16.98 12.42
C THR A 49 19.40 -17.43 10.96
N GLY A 50 18.50 -16.97 10.12
CA GLY A 50 18.36 -17.43 8.74
C GLY A 50 17.72 -18.81 8.56
N GLU A 51 17.39 -19.49 9.65
CA GLU A 51 16.74 -20.80 9.64
C GLU A 51 15.40 -20.74 8.91
N VAL A 52 15.19 -21.67 7.98
CA VAL A 52 13.91 -21.91 7.33
C VAL A 52 13.22 -23.06 8.06
N SER A 53 11.98 -22.83 8.51
CA SER A 53 11.20 -23.79 9.30
C SER A 53 9.76 -23.91 8.81
N SER A 54 9.21 -25.10 8.99
CA SER A 54 7.83 -25.44 8.66
C SER A 54 6.90 -25.30 9.87
N HIS A 55 5.73 -24.69 9.67
CA HIS A 55 4.67 -24.59 10.68
C HIS A 55 3.36 -25.14 10.12
N SER A 56 2.80 -26.16 10.77
CA SER A 56 1.55 -26.79 10.37
C SER A 56 0.37 -26.31 11.21
N ALA A 57 -0.80 -26.20 10.59
CA ALA A 57 -2.04 -25.79 11.22
C ALA A 57 -3.26 -26.29 10.43
N HIS A 58 -4.42 -26.37 11.10
CA HIS A 58 -5.70 -26.62 10.42
C HIS A 58 -6.20 -25.43 9.60
N ALA A 59 -5.75 -24.22 9.92
CA ALA A 59 -6.09 -23.01 9.20
C ALA A 59 -4.93 -21.99 9.28
N VAL A 60 -4.82 -21.16 8.25
CA VAL A 60 -3.84 -20.07 8.15
C VAL A 60 -4.60 -18.75 8.01
N VAL A 61 -4.23 -17.74 8.80
CA VAL A 61 -4.83 -16.40 8.74
C VAL A 61 -3.74 -15.39 8.41
N LEU A 62 -3.90 -14.68 7.29
CA LEU A 62 -2.98 -13.61 6.87
C LEU A 62 -3.51 -12.25 7.31
N ALA A 63 -2.79 -11.61 8.23
CA ALA A 63 -3.03 -10.24 8.70
C ALA A 63 -1.79 -9.37 8.40
N THR A 64 -1.26 -9.49 7.18
CA THR A 64 0.11 -9.07 6.82
C THR A 64 0.23 -7.61 6.39
N GLY A 65 -0.88 -6.87 6.37
CA GLY A 65 -0.93 -5.49 5.91
C GLY A 65 -0.87 -5.34 4.39
N GLY A 66 -0.80 -4.09 3.95
CA GLY A 66 -0.81 -3.74 2.53
C GLY A 66 0.55 -3.77 1.83
N TYR A 67 0.50 -3.53 0.52
CA TYR A 67 1.64 -3.63 -0.40
C TYR A 67 2.18 -2.27 -0.89
N GLY A 68 1.96 -1.19 -0.13
CA GLY A 68 2.37 0.17 -0.51
C GLY A 68 3.86 0.36 -0.80
N ASN A 69 4.74 -0.51 -0.29
CA ASN A 69 6.18 -0.43 -0.58
C ASN A 69 6.56 -0.82 -2.01
N VAL A 70 5.64 -1.34 -2.84
CA VAL A 70 5.90 -1.52 -4.28
C VAL A 70 6.29 -0.20 -4.97
N PHE A 71 5.86 0.95 -4.41
CA PHE A 71 6.21 2.30 -4.87
C PHE A 71 7.60 2.78 -4.43
N TYR A 72 8.36 1.96 -3.69
CA TYR A 72 9.59 2.34 -2.98
C TYR A 72 9.37 3.43 -1.91
N LEU A 73 9.05 4.65 -2.31
CA LEU A 73 8.71 5.75 -1.41
C LEU A 73 7.21 5.76 -1.10
N SER A 74 6.88 5.32 0.11
CA SER A 74 5.51 5.33 0.63
C SER A 74 5.45 5.86 2.05
N THR A 75 4.23 6.09 2.55
CA THR A 75 4.03 6.36 3.98
C THR A 75 4.07 5.09 4.85
N ASN A 76 4.07 3.90 4.24
CA ASN A 76 4.04 2.62 4.95
C ASN A 76 5.35 2.40 5.70
N ALA A 77 5.36 1.45 6.64
CA ALA A 77 6.61 1.02 7.26
C ALA A 77 7.41 0.17 6.26
N MET A 78 8.73 0.15 6.34
CA MET A 78 9.60 -0.61 5.41
C MET A 78 9.29 -2.10 5.35
N SER A 79 8.68 -2.65 6.40
CA SER A 79 8.29 -4.06 6.47
C SER A 79 6.92 -4.35 5.86
N CYS A 80 6.11 -3.34 5.51
CA CYS A 80 4.82 -3.53 4.81
C CYS A 80 5.10 -4.05 3.39
N ASN A 81 5.12 -5.36 3.22
CA ASN A 81 5.44 -5.99 1.96
C ASN A 81 4.33 -6.97 1.56
N VAL A 82 4.30 -7.32 0.28
CA VAL A 82 3.26 -8.17 -0.29
C VAL A 82 3.56 -9.65 -0.13
N THR A 83 4.76 -10.06 0.32
CA THR A 83 5.27 -11.43 0.15
C THR A 83 4.30 -12.49 0.64
N ALA A 84 3.78 -12.39 1.86
CA ALA A 84 2.84 -13.41 2.37
C ALA A 84 1.57 -13.53 1.50
N ALA A 85 0.94 -12.40 1.16
CA ALA A 85 -0.25 -12.36 0.30
C ALA A 85 0.07 -12.83 -1.13
N TRP A 86 1.22 -12.45 -1.67
CA TRP A 86 1.64 -12.84 -3.01
C TRP A 86 1.97 -14.32 -3.12
N ARG A 87 2.61 -14.90 -2.10
CA ARG A 87 2.88 -16.34 -2.04
C ARG A 87 1.58 -17.14 -1.91
N ALA A 88 0.61 -16.65 -1.14
CA ALA A 88 -0.74 -17.20 -1.15
C ALA A 88 -1.39 -17.12 -2.55
N HIS A 89 -1.24 -15.99 -3.24
CA HIS A 89 -1.73 -15.84 -4.62
C HIS A 89 -1.12 -16.86 -5.57
N ARG A 90 0.20 -17.07 -5.50
CA ARG A 90 0.91 -18.12 -6.25
C ARG A 90 0.43 -19.54 -5.95
N LYS A 91 -0.17 -19.76 -4.77
CA LYS A 91 -0.78 -21.04 -4.36
C LYS A 91 -2.30 -21.07 -4.62
N GLY A 92 -2.85 -20.13 -5.39
CA GLY A 92 -4.22 -20.18 -5.91
C GLY A 92 -5.22 -19.26 -5.22
N ALA A 93 -4.80 -18.46 -4.23
CA ALA A 93 -5.65 -17.41 -3.69
C ALA A 93 -5.85 -16.32 -4.76
N TYR A 94 -7.06 -15.83 -4.99
CA TYR A 94 -7.25 -14.74 -5.96
C TYR A 94 -6.75 -13.42 -5.38
N PHE A 95 -6.23 -12.53 -6.23
CA PHE A 95 -5.81 -11.19 -5.86
C PHE A 95 -6.75 -10.17 -6.48
N ALA A 96 -7.47 -9.42 -5.65
CA ALA A 96 -8.53 -8.52 -6.05
C ALA A 96 -8.04 -7.06 -6.15
N ASN A 97 -8.47 -6.39 -7.23
CA ASN A 97 -8.26 -4.95 -7.49
C ASN A 97 -6.84 -4.43 -7.19
N PRO A 98 -5.76 -5.09 -7.65
CA PRO A 98 -4.40 -4.72 -7.28
C PRO A 98 -4.05 -3.25 -7.60
N ASN A 99 -4.69 -2.67 -8.62
CA ASN A 99 -4.45 -1.27 -9.00
C ASN A 99 -5.08 -0.23 -8.05
N PHE A 100 -6.04 -0.60 -7.20
CA PHE A 100 -6.70 0.33 -6.28
C PHE A 100 -5.79 0.61 -5.09
N THR A 101 -5.00 1.67 -5.24
CA THR A 101 -4.13 2.22 -4.18
C THR A 101 -4.56 3.64 -3.87
N GLN A 102 -4.55 4.01 -2.59
CA GLN A 102 -4.90 5.34 -2.13
C GLN A 102 -3.64 6.16 -1.90
N ILE A 103 -3.70 7.38 -2.43
CA ILE A 103 -2.67 8.41 -2.26
C ILE A 103 -3.16 9.42 -1.22
N HIS A 104 -2.29 9.73 -0.26
CA HIS A 104 -2.52 10.72 0.77
C HIS A 104 -1.91 12.07 0.36
N PRO A 105 -2.65 13.18 0.42
CA PRO A 105 -2.23 14.46 -0.15
C PRO A 105 -1.15 15.19 0.67
N THR A 106 -1.07 14.94 1.98
CA THR A 106 -0.23 15.72 2.90
C THR A 106 0.88 14.87 3.50
N CYS A 107 1.94 14.61 2.74
CA CYS A 107 3.16 13.96 3.23
C CYS A 107 4.34 14.91 3.13
N ILE A 108 5.34 14.80 4.00
CA ILE A 108 6.58 15.56 3.85
C ILE A 108 7.26 15.07 2.55
N PRO A 109 7.56 15.97 1.59
CA PRO A 109 8.17 15.59 0.32
C PRO A 109 9.55 14.95 0.54
N ALA A 110 9.98 14.14 -0.43
CA ALA A 110 11.29 13.51 -0.40
C ALA A 110 12.39 14.58 -0.33
N ALA A 111 13.33 14.41 0.61
CA ALA A 111 14.46 15.30 0.80
C ALA A 111 15.67 14.91 -0.07
N ASP A 112 15.80 13.62 -0.41
CA ASP A 112 16.83 13.06 -1.29
C ASP A 112 16.43 11.68 -1.85
N GLU A 113 17.24 11.12 -2.75
CA GLU A 113 17.01 9.83 -3.42
C GLU A 113 17.24 8.61 -2.51
N PHE A 114 17.91 8.77 -1.37
CA PHE A 114 18.24 7.70 -0.41
C PHE A 114 17.28 7.61 0.76
N GLN A 115 16.24 8.45 0.78
CA GLN A 115 15.20 8.43 1.79
C GLN A 115 14.49 7.07 1.82
N SER A 116 14.28 6.53 3.01
CA SER A 116 13.67 5.22 3.18
C SER A 116 12.15 5.22 3.02
N LYS A 117 11.49 6.25 3.56
CA LYS A 117 10.02 6.40 3.54
C LYS A 117 9.59 7.85 3.59
N LEU A 118 8.34 8.11 3.24
CA LEU A 118 7.70 9.42 3.38
C LEU A 118 6.94 9.51 4.70
N THR A 119 7.00 10.68 5.34
CA THR A 119 6.28 10.91 6.61
C THR A 119 4.92 11.52 6.33
N LEU A 120 3.88 10.82 6.75
CA LEU A 120 2.51 11.30 6.71
C LEU A 120 2.31 12.47 7.68
N MET A 121 1.73 13.57 7.19
CA MET A 121 1.16 14.62 8.03
C MET A 121 -0.36 14.47 8.03
N SER A 122 -1.00 14.48 9.20
CA SER A 122 -2.43 14.15 9.32
C SER A 122 -3.31 15.04 8.42
N GLU A 123 -4.28 14.42 7.73
CA GLU A 123 -5.29 15.10 6.92
C GLU A 123 -6.02 16.22 7.68
N SER A 124 -6.18 16.07 8.99
CA SER A 124 -6.80 17.08 9.87
C SER A 124 -6.15 18.47 9.78
N LEU A 125 -4.90 18.56 9.30
CA LEU A 125 -4.21 19.83 9.10
C LEU A 125 -4.90 20.69 8.02
N ARG A 126 -5.52 20.08 7.01
CA ARG A 126 -6.24 20.79 5.94
C ARG A 126 -7.54 21.46 6.42
N ASN A 127 -8.03 21.10 7.61
CA ASN A 127 -9.23 21.72 8.18
C ASN A 127 -9.01 23.21 8.49
N ASP A 128 -7.79 23.57 8.88
CA ASP A 128 -7.44 24.93 9.28
C ASP A 128 -6.32 25.53 8.41
N GLY A 129 -5.45 24.69 7.81
CA GLY A 129 -4.38 25.14 6.94
C GLY A 129 -4.82 25.37 5.49
N ARG A 130 -4.25 26.40 4.86
CA ARG A 130 -4.50 26.74 3.45
C ARG A 130 -3.38 26.26 2.55
N ILE A 131 -3.71 25.70 1.38
CA ILE A 131 -2.74 25.13 0.46
C ILE A 131 -2.51 26.05 -0.73
N TRP A 132 -1.25 26.32 -1.05
CA TRP A 132 -0.91 27.19 -2.17
C TRP A 132 0.46 26.91 -2.79
N VAL A 133 0.64 27.41 -4.00
CA VAL A 133 1.94 27.54 -4.70
C VAL A 133 2.14 28.99 -5.14
N PRO A 134 3.37 29.47 -5.35
CA PRO A 134 3.59 30.77 -5.98
C PRO A 134 3.00 30.81 -7.40
N ARG A 135 2.48 31.97 -7.83
CA ARG A 135 2.04 32.18 -9.22
C ARG A 135 3.22 32.28 -10.21
N ASP A 136 4.42 32.54 -9.71
CA ASP A 136 5.66 32.55 -10.49
C ASP A 136 6.41 31.22 -10.32
N ARG A 137 6.80 30.60 -11.45
CA ARG A 137 7.54 29.33 -11.49
C ARG A 137 8.98 29.50 -10.99
N ASP A 138 9.56 30.67 -11.24
CA ASP A 138 10.94 31.01 -10.91
C ASP A 138 11.06 31.66 -9.52
N GLU A 139 10.02 31.56 -8.69
CA GLU A 139 10.03 32.10 -7.33
C GLU A 139 11.18 31.52 -6.48
N THR A 140 11.91 32.42 -5.82
CA THR A 140 13.09 32.13 -4.98
C THR A 140 13.02 32.74 -3.57
N ARG A 141 12.05 33.62 -3.29
CA ARG A 141 11.82 34.19 -1.96
C ARG A 141 11.39 33.12 -0.96
N ARG A 142 11.54 33.43 0.33
CA ARG A 142 10.98 32.58 1.40
C ARG A 142 9.46 32.68 1.35
N ALA A 143 8.76 31.58 1.64
CA ALA A 143 7.31 31.50 1.54
C ALA A 143 6.57 32.64 2.28
N ARG A 144 7.07 33.03 3.46
CA ARG A 144 6.50 34.13 4.27
C ARG A 144 6.64 35.52 3.65
N ASP A 145 7.59 35.69 2.73
CA ASP A 145 7.89 36.98 2.06
C ASP A 145 7.11 37.11 0.73
N ILE A 146 6.35 36.08 0.32
CA ILE A 146 5.50 36.10 -0.88
C ILE A 146 4.15 36.72 -0.51
N PRO A 147 3.77 37.87 -1.13
CA PRO A 147 2.49 38.53 -0.89
C PRO A 147 1.29 37.67 -1.27
N GLU A 148 0.15 37.85 -0.59
CA GLU A 148 -1.08 37.08 -0.83
C GLU A 148 -1.53 37.09 -2.30
N ALA A 149 -1.43 38.23 -2.98
CA ALA A 149 -1.83 38.38 -4.39
C ALA A 149 -0.98 37.52 -5.36
N GLU A 150 0.23 37.13 -4.94
CA GLU A 150 1.16 36.32 -5.74
C GLU A 150 1.04 34.82 -5.40
N ARG A 151 0.10 34.44 -4.52
CA ARG A 151 -0.18 33.06 -4.16
C ARG A 151 -1.34 32.53 -5.01
N ASN A 152 -1.20 31.28 -5.44
CA ASN A 152 -2.24 30.50 -6.12
C ASN A 152 -2.80 29.48 -5.13
N TYR A 153 -4.01 29.73 -4.63
CA TYR A 153 -4.76 28.80 -3.78
C TYR A 153 -5.55 27.84 -4.66
N TYR A 154 -4.83 27.04 -5.45
CA TYR A 154 -5.38 26.28 -6.59
C TYR A 154 -6.58 25.38 -6.24
N LEU A 155 -6.67 24.86 -5.00
CA LEU A 155 -7.85 24.10 -4.55
C LEU A 155 -9.05 25.00 -4.27
N GLU A 156 -8.84 26.15 -3.62
CA GLU A 156 -9.88 27.12 -3.30
C GLU A 156 -10.42 27.79 -4.58
N GLU A 157 -9.54 28.08 -5.54
CA GLU A 157 -9.91 28.65 -6.84
C GLU A 157 -10.70 27.66 -7.71
N LYS A 158 -10.30 26.37 -7.71
CA LYS A 158 -10.93 25.34 -8.54
C LYS A 158 -12.19 24.74 -7.91
N TYR A 159 -12.25 24.65 -6.58
CA TYR A 159 -13.34 24.02 -5.82
C TYR A 159 -13.85 24.95 -4.71
N PRO A 160 -14.52 26.07 -5.02
CA PRO A 160 -14.88 27.10 -4.04
C PRO A 160 -15.79 26.60 -2.90
N ALA A 161 -16.58 25.55 -3.13
CA ALA A 161 -17.45 24.97 -2.11
C ALA A 161 -16.69 24.15 -1.04
N PHE A 162 -15.54 23.56 -1.39
CA PHE A 162 -14.79 22.65 -0.51
C PHE A 162 -13.40 23.18 -0.14
N GLY A 163 -12.75 23.92 -1.03
CA GLY A 163 -11.38 24.42 -0.88
C GLY A 163 -10.41 23.30 -0.51
N ASN A 164 -9.69 23.46 0.60
CA ASN A 164 -8.71 22.48 1.08
C ASN A 164 -9.36 21.18 1.60
N LEU A 165 -10.70 21.11 1.72
CA LEU A 165 -11.46 19.95 2.18
C LEU A 165 -11.96 19.04 1.06
N VAL A 166 -11.51 19.26 -0.19
CA VAL A 166 -11.72 18.28 -1.26
C VAL A 166 -11.18 16.88 -0.87
N PRO A 167 -11.72 15.80 -1.45
CA PRO A 167 -11.26 14.44 -1.22
C PRO A 167 -9.76 14.26 -1.45
N ARG A 168 -9.19 13.23 -0.81
CA ARG A 168 -7.76 12.91 -0.90
C ARG A 168 -7.26 12.74 -2.33
N ASP A 169 -8.02 12.06 -3.18
CA ASP A 169 -7.64 11.82 -4.58
C ASP A 169 -7.64 13.12 -5.39
N VAL A 170 -8.65 13.99 -5.19
CA VAL A 170 -8.73 15.32 -5.82
C VAL A 170 -7.59 16.23 -5.35
N ALA A 171 -7.37 16.32 -4.04
CA ALA A 171 -6.27 17.12 -3.46
C ALA A 171 -4.91 16.66 -3.99
N SER A 172 -4.69 15.33 -4.03
CA SER A 172 -3.44 14.73 -4.47
C SER A 172 -3.19 14.99 -5.95
N ARG A 173 -4.18 14.74 -6.81
CA ARG A 173 -4.07 14.99 -8.26
C ARG A 173 -3.69 16.44 -8.54
N ASN A 174 -4.43 17.39 -7.98
CA ASN A 174 -4.17 18.81 -8.22
C ASN A 174 -2.80 19.25 -7.67
N ALA A 175 -2.34 18.72 -6.54
CA ALA A 175 -1.00 18.99 -6.02
C ALA A 175 0.11 18.50 -6.96
N LYS A 176 -0.02 17.30 -7.54
CA LYS A 176 0.94 16.82 -8.55
C LYS A 176 0.84 17.62 -9.84
N THR A 177 -0.37 17.94 -10.33
CA THR A 177 -0.54 18.74 -11.55
C THR A 177 0.20 20.08 -11.45
N VAL A 178 0.04 20.84 -10.37
CA VAL A 178 0.74 22.13 -10.24
C VAL A 178 2.26 21.96 -10.11
N VAL A 179 2.73 20.86 -9.51
CA VAL A 179 4.16 20.53 -9.42
C VAL A 179 4.72 20.15 -10.80
N ASP A 180 4.03 19.30 -11.56
CA ASP A 180 4.39 18.90 -12.93
C ASP A 180 4.39 20.10 -13.89
N GLU A 181 3.52 21.09 -13.66
CA GLU A 181 3.48 22.36 -14.40
C GLU A 181 4.62 23.34 -14.03
N GLY A 182 5.48 22.96 -13.07
CA GLY A 182 6.65 23.73 -12.66
C GLY A 182 6.43 24.72 -11.52
N PHE A 183 5.29 24.69 -10.83
CA PHE A 183 5.01 25.55 -9.66
C PHE A 183 5.44 24.96 -8.32
N GLY A 184 6.13 23.81 -8.35
CA GLY A 184 6.55 23.14 -7.12
C GLY A 184 7.46 23.99 -6.24
N VAL A 185 7.48 23.70 -4.94
CA VAL A 185 8.20 24.47 -3.93
C VAL A 185 9.28 23.62 -3.24
N GLY A 186 10.20 24.30 -2.55
CA GLY A 186 11.33 23.67 -1.88
C GLY A 186 12.52 23.39 -2.82
N PRO A 187 13.64 22.86 -2.28
CA PRO A 187 14.88 22.70 -3.02
C PRO A 187 14.78 21.81 -4.27
N GLN A 188 13.96 20.76 -4.19
CA GLN A 188 13.70 19.84 -5.31
C GLN A 188 12.46 20.21 -6.13
N LYS A 189 11.79 21.33 -5.81
CA LYS A 189 10.53 21.76 -6.47
C LYS A 189 9.47 20.64 -6.51
N ASN A 190 9.40 19.82 -5.46
CA ASN A 190 8.61 18.58 -5.39
C ASN A 190 7.52 18.62 -4.31
N GLY A 191 6.94 19.80 -4.05
CA GLY A 191 5.91 19.99 -3.04
C GLY A 191 5.06 21.22 -3.28
N VAL A 192 4.07 21.41 -2.40
CA VAL A 192 3.23 22.62 -2.29
C VAL A 192 3.26 23.12 -0.84
N TYR A 193 2.86 24.36 -0.58
CA TYR A 193 2.80 24.90 0.78
C TYR A 193 1.47 24.56 1.47
N LEU A 194 1.54 24.30 2.78
CA LEU A 194 0.41 24.23 3.70
C LEU A 194 0.64 25.25 4.83
N ASP A 195 -0.15 26.30 4.86
CA ASP A 195 0.06 27.50 5.67
C ASP A 195 -1.02 27.65 6.75
N PHE A 196 -0.59 27.85 8.00
CA PHE A 196 -1.45 28.04 9.17
C PHE A 196 -1.56 29.50 9.62
N LYS A 197 -0.92 30.46 8.92
CA LYS A 197 -0.91 31.87 9.28
C LYS A 197 -2.31 32.43 9.58
N ASP A 198 -3.30 32.14 8.74
CA ASP A 198 -4.66 32.66 8.89
C ASP A 198 -5.39 32.03 10.08
N ALA A 199 -5.22 30.71 10.28
CA ALA A 199 -5.80 30.01 11.42
C ALA A 199 -5.18 30.48 12.75
N ILE A 200 -3.87 30.71 12.80
CA ILE A 200 -3.17 31.25 13.97
C ILE A 200 -3.62 32.68 14.27
N ALA A 201 -3.76 33.52 13.24
CA ALA A 201 -4.24 34.89 13.40
C ALA A 201 -5.70 34.93 13.91
N ARG A 202 -6.55 34.01 13.43
CA ARG A 202 -7.96 33.92 13.80
C ARG A 202 -8.17 33.33 15.19
N ASP A 203 -7.50 32.22 15.52
CA ASP A 203 -7.81 31.42 16.70
C ASP A 203 -6.80 31.58 17.84
N GLY A 204 -5.58 32.05 17.53
CA GLY A 204 -4.45 32.15 18.46
C GLY A 204 -3.58 30.87 18.48
N ALA A 205 -2.28 31.05 18.72
CA ALA A 205 -1.29 29.98 18.70
C ALA A 205 -1.62 28.83 19.68
N ASP A 206 -2.10 29.14 20.89
CA ASP A 206 -2.41 28.13 21.91
C ASP A 206 -3.53 27.17 21.47
N LYS A 207 -4.55 27.68 20.76
CA LYS A 207 -5.64 26.84 20.25
C LYS A 207 -5.18 25.95 19.10
N ILE A 208 -4.32 26.48 18.23
CA ILE A 208 -3.69 25.71 17.15
C ILE A 208 -2.77 24.64 17.74
N ALA A 209 -1.99 24.97 18.77
CA ALA A 209 -1.13 24.04 19.49
C ALA A 209 -1.91 22.91 20.15
N ALA A 210 -3.06 23.21 20.77
CA ALA A 210 -3.91 22.19 21.38
C ALA A 210 -4.45 21.16 20.36
N LYS A 211 -4.71 21.59 19.11
CA LYS A 211 -5.18 20.70 18.03
C LYS A 211 -4.05 19.98 17.31
N TYR A 212 -2.96 20.68 17.01
CA TYR A 212 -1.95 20.27 16.03
C TYR A 212 -0.52 20.28 16.55
N GLY A 213 -0.28 20.66 17.81
CA GLY A 213 1.07 20.85 18.37
C GLY A 213 1.98 19.63 18.20
N ASN A 214 1.46 18.42 18.42
CA ASN A 214 2.22 17.18 18.19
C ASN A 214 2.63 17.00 16.72
N LEU A 215 1.80 17.43 15.77
CA LEU A 215 2.11 17.38 14.35
C LEU A 215 3.12 18.46 13.96
N PHE A 216 3.02 19.65 14.55
CA PHE A 216 3.97 20.73 14.30
C PHE A 216 5.35 20.38 14.83
N GLU A 217 5.44 19.86 16.05
CA GLU A 217 6.68 19.35 16.65
C GLU A 217 7.28 18.21 15.81
N MET A 218 6.44 17.29 15.31
CA MET A 218 6.90 16.21 14.43
C MET A 218 7.50 16.76 13.13
N TYR A 219 6.85 17.76 12.50
CA TYR A 219 7.38 18.38 11.30
C TYR A 219 8.69 19.11 11.57
N GLU A 220 8.73 19.97 12.60
CA GLU A 220 9.92 20.72 13.00
C GLU A 220 11.12 19.79 13.27
N ARG A 221 10.90 18.67 13.97
CA ARG A 221 11.95 17.68 14.21
C ARG A 221 12.50 17.02 12.94
N ILE A 222 11.69 16.91 11.89
CA ILE A 222 12.07 16.28 10.63
C ILE A 222 12.71 17.27 9.67
N THR A 223 12.16 18.49 9.58
CA THR A 223 12.53 19.48 8.55
C THR A 223 13.39 20.62 9.08
N GLY A 224 13.41 20.83 10.40
CA GLY A 224 14.02 22.01 11.02
C GLY A 224 13.23 23.31 10.83
N GLU A 225 11.99 23.23 10.33
CA GLU A 225 11.13 24.38 10.02
C GLU A 225 9.94 24.42 10.98
N ASP A 226 9.72 25.58 11.61
CA ASP A 226 8.60 25.81 12.54
C ASP A 226 7.29 26.14 11.79
N PRO A 227 6.24 25.28 11.86
CA PRO A 227 4.98 25.53 11.18
C PRO A 227 4.15 26.71 11.71
N TYR A 228 4.46 27.25 12.90
CA TYR A 228 3.80 28.46 13.40
C TYR A 228 4.23 29.71 12.64
N THR A 229 5.43 29.70 12.05
CA THR A 229 6.03 30.87 11.40
C THR A 229 6.36 30.66 9.93
N THR A 230 6.48 29.40 9.49
CA THR A 230 6.84 29.02 8.12
C THR A 230 5.85 27.98 7.58
N PRO A 231 5.26 28.19 6.39
CA PRO A 231 4.40 27.19 5.77
C PRO A 231 5.10 25.83 5.62
N MET A 232 4.39 24.76 5.94
CA MET A 232 4.89 23.40 5.77
C MET A 232 4.99 23.08 4.28
N ARG A 233 5.96 22.25 3.88
CA ARG A 233 6.00 21.63 2.56
C ARG A 233 5.32 20.28 2.61
N ILE A 234 4.36 20.07 1.71
CA ILE A 234 3.62 18.82 1.59
C ILE A 234 3.58 18.33 0.14
N TYR A 235 3.47 17.02 -0.05
CA TYR A 235 3.30 16.38 -1.34
C TYR A 235 2.54 15.05 -1.22
N PRO A 236 1.87 14.59 -2.29
CA PRO A 236 1.16 13.32 -2.26
C PRO A 236 2.09 12.10 -2.15
N ALA A 237 1.63 11.05 -1.47
CA ALA A 237 2.33 9.77 -1.39
C ALA A 237 1.36 8.60 -1.26
N THR A 238 1.75 7.41 -1.72
CA THR A 238 0.95 6.19 -1.50
C THR A 238 0.85 5.86 -0.01
N HIS A 239 -0.32 5.39 0.43
CA HIS A 239 -0.63 5.26 1.86
C HIS A 239 -1.43 4.02 2.24
N TYR A 240 -2.35 3.57 1.39
CA TYR A 240 -3.20 2.44 1.71
C TYR A 240 -3.50 1.64 0.45
N THR A 241 -3.57 0.32 0.56
CA THR A 241 -3.94 -0.56 -0.55
C THR A 241 -5.35 -1.10 -0.37
N MET A 242 -6.29 -0.69 -1.25
CA MET A 242 -7.66 -1.20 -1.22
C MET A 242 -7.79 -2.55 -1.91
N GLY A 243 -6.91 -2.85 -2.87
CA GLY A 243 -6.74 -4.22 -3.35
C GLY A 243 -6.07 -5.09 -2.30
N GLY A 244 -6.11 -6.40 -2.52
CA GLY A 244 -5.54 -7.40 -1.61
C GLY A 244 -5.95 -8.80 -2.03
N LEU A 245 -5.78 -9.79 -1.15
CA LEU A 245 -6.36 -11.11 -1.37
C LEU A 245 -7.88 -11.02 -1.45
N TRP A 246 -8.45 -11.69 -2.44
CA TRP A 246 -9.89 -11.91 -2.49
C TRP A 246 -10.31 -12.80 -1.33
N VAL A 247 -11.38 -12.42 -0.65
CA VAL A 247 -12.03 -13.17 0.42
C VAL A 247 -13.54 -13.15 0.23
N ASP A 248 -14.19 -14.22 0.68
CA ASP A 248 -15.64 -14.26 0.82
C ASP A 248 -16.13 -13.46 2.04
N TYR A 249 -17.44 -13.47 2.28
CA TYR A 249 -18.05 -12.83 3.46
C TYR A 249 -17.47 -13.33 4.80
N ASN A 250 -16.94 -14.56 4.83
CA ASN A 250 -16.37 -15.18 6.01
C ASN A 250 -14.88 -14.90 6.19
N LEU A 251 -14.29 -14.06 5.32
CA LEU A 251 -12.87 -13.74 5.25
C LEU A 251 -11.99 -14.90 4.75
N MET A 252 -12.58 -15.96 4.20
CA MET A 252 -11.85 -17.07 3.59
C MET A 252 -11.49 -16.73 2.15
N THR A 253 -10.25 -16.98 1.76
CA THR A 253 -9.81 -16.83 0.37
C THR A 253 -10.36 -17.96 -0.50
N THR A 254 -10.06 -17.92 -1.81
CA THR A 254 -10.36 -19.05 -2.72
C THR A 254 -9.60 -20.34 -2.40
N VAL A 255 -8.62 -20.30 -1.49
CA VAL A 255 -7.93 -21.48 -0.97
C VAL A 255 -8.58 -21.90 0.35
N PRO A 256 -9.22 -23.08 0.43
CA PRO A 256 -9.85 -23.56 1.66
C PRO A 256 -8.87 -23.57 2.83
N GLY A 257 -9.30 -23.06 3.99
CA GLY A 257 -8.47 -22.98 5.21
C GLY A 257 -7.47 -21.83 5.24
N LEU A 258 -7.38 -21.04 4.16
CA LEU A 258 -6.65 -19.77 4.15
C LEU A 258 -7.62 -18.59 4.28
N TYR A 259 -7.38 -17.76 5.28
CA TYR A 259 -8.14 -16.53 5.55
C TYR A 259 -7.23 -15.31 5.39
N ALA A 260 -7.82 -14.14 5.09
CA ALA A 260 -7.10 -12.87 5.06
C ALA A 260 -7.91 -11.75 5.73
N THR A 261 -7.24 -10.91 6.53
CA THR A 261 -7.88 -9.86 7.35
C THR A 261 -7.15 -8.53 7.26
N GLY A 262 -7.88 -7.44 7.48
CA GLY A 262 -7.37 -6.07 7.41
C GLY A 262 -6.87 -5.73 6.00
N GLU A 263 -5.85 -4.88 5.91
CA GLU A 263 -5.30 -4.39 4.64
C GLU A 263 -4.69 -5.49 3.75
N ALA A 264 -4.59 -6.74 4.23
CA ALA A 264 -4.17 -7.87 3.40
C ALA A 264 -5.30 -8.36 2.45
N ASN A 265 -6.56 -8.00 2.71
CA ASN A 265 -7.71 -8.33 1.87
C ASN A 265 -8.31 -7.07 1.18
N PHE A 266 -9.28 -7.27 0.30
CA PHE A 266 -9.85 -6.20 -0.54
C PHE A 266 -11.22 -5.64 -0.10
N SER A 267 -11.92 -6.29 0.84
CA SER A 267 -13.40 -6.31 0.87
C SER A 267 -14.08 -4.98 1.22
N ASP A 268 -13.50 -4.17 2.11
CA ASP A 268 -14.28 -3.14 2.83
C ASP A 268 -14.24 -1.73 2.23
N HIS A 269 -13.40 -1.51 1.23
CA HIS A 269 -13.02 -0.14 0.85
C HIS A 269 -13.28 0.20 -0.62
N GLY A 270 -13.63 -0.79 -1.44
CA GLY A 270 -13.90 -0.61 -2.86
C GLY A 270 -12.80 0.21 -3.55
N ALA A 271 -13.21 1.20 -4.36
CA ALA A 271 -12.27 2.01 -5.11
C ALA A 271 -11.60 3.13 -4.29
N ASN A 272 -12.08 3.50 -3.11
CA ASN A 272 -11.47 4.57 -2.31
C ASN A 272 -11.84 4.48 -0.82
N ARG A 273 -10.84 4.25 0.03
CA ARG A 273 -11.01 4.15 1.48
C ARG A 273 -11.34 5.51 2.12
N LEU A 274 -12.30 5.55 3.05
CA LEU A 274 -12.54 6.74 3.87
C LEU A 274 -11.46 6.92 4.96
N GLY A 275 -11.19 8.17 5.34
CA GLY A 275 -10.27 8.48 6.44
C GLY A 275 -10.66 7.73 7.73
N ALA A 276 -9.67 7.30 8.52
CA ALA A 276 -9.82 6.52 9.75
C ALA A 276 -10.46 5.10 9.66
N SER A 277 -10.97 4.65 8.49
CA SER A 277 -11.64 3.34 8.40
C SER A 277 -10.71 2.12 8.36
N ALA A 278 -9.42 2.25 8.05
CA ALA A 278 -8.49 1.10 7.97
C ALA A 278 -8.33 0.36 9.31
N LEU A 279 -8.22 1.12 10.41
CA LEU A 279 -8.16 0.52 11.75
C LEU A 279 -9.50 -0.08 12.16
N MET A 280 -10.60 0.48 11.66
CA MET A 280 -11.94 -0.07 11.88
C MET A 280 -12.08 -1.41 11.15
N GLN A 281 -11.59 -1.54 9.91
CA GLN A 281 -11.55 -2.81 9.20
C GLN A 281 -10.77 -3.87 9.99
N GLY A 282 -9.54 -3.55 10.42
CA GLY A 282 -8.74 -4.49 11.20
C GLY A 282 -9.43 -4.96 12.50
N LEU A 283 -10.21 -4.08 13.15
CA LEU A 283 -11.03 -4.44 14.31
C LEU A 283 -12.27 -5.24 13.92
N ALA A 284 -12.96 -4.86 12.85
CA ALA A 284 -14.14 -5.57 12.33
C ALA A 284 -13.78 -7.02 11.97
N ASP A 285 -12.76 -7.20 11.12
CA ASP A 285 -12.31 -8.50 10.67
C ASP A 285 -11.82 -9.36 11.84
N GLY A 286 -10.92 -8.81 12.66
CA GLY A 286 -10.25 -9.57 13.70
C GLY A 286 -11.08 -9.82 14.97
N TYR A 287 -12.06 -8.96 15.27
CA TYR A 287 -12.87 -9.06 16.49
C TYR A 287 -14.31 -9.51 16.24
N PHE A 288 -14.91 -9.12 15.12
CA PHE A 288 -16.35 -9.33 14.87
C PHE A 288 -16.67 -10.35 13.79
N VAL A 289 -15.81 -10.54 12.79
CA VAL A 289 -16.09 -11.48 11.69
C VAL A 289 -15.35 -12.79 11.91
N LEU A 290 -14.01 -12.77 11.84
CA LEU A 290 -13.19 -13.98 11.84
C LEU A 290 -13.45 -14.92 13.03
N PRO A 291 -13.58 -14.45 14.30
CA PRO A 291 -13.80 -15.35 15.43
C PRO A 291 -15.09 -16.17 15.34
N TYR A 292 -16.09 -15.67 14.61
CA TYR A 292 -17.37 -16.34 14.42
C TYR A 292 -17.38 -17.23 13.19
N THR A 293 -16.60 -16.89 12.15
CA THR A 293 -16.63 -17.60 10.86
C THR A 293 -15.58 -18.70 10.76
N ILE A 294 -14.41 -18.54 11.39
CA ILE A 294 -13.36 -19.57 11.36
C ILE A 294 -13.76 -20.84 12.12
N GLY A 295 -14.64 -20.70 13.12
CA GLY A 295 -15.14 -21.81 13.92
C GLY A 295 -15.85 -22.88 13.09
N ASP A 296 -16.64 -22.46 12.09
CA ASP A 296 -17.38 -23.38 11.22
C ASP A 296 -16.45 -24.25 10.36
N TYR A 297 -15.32 -23.69 9.90
CA TYR A 297 -14.31 -24.45 9.16
C TYR A 297 -13.50 -25.41 10.05
N LEU A 298 -13.25 -25.00 11.30
CA LEU A 298 -12.48 -25.77 12.28
C LEU A 298 -13.33 -26.86 12.97
N ALA A 299 -14.65 -26.69 13.11
CA ALA A 299 -15.51 -27.61 13.84
C ALA A 299 -15.47 -29.06 13.30
N PRO A 300 -15.51 -29.32 11.97
CA PRO A 300 -15.34 -30.66 11.42
C PRO A 300 -13.94 -31.27 11.66
N ARG A 301 -12.94 -30.43 11.95
CA ARG A 301 -11.53 -30.80 12.16
C ARG A 301 -11.16 -31.00 13.63
N LEU A 302 -12.12 -30.87 14.54
CA LEU A 302 -11.89 -31.13 15.96
C LEU A 302 -11.37 -32.56 16.17
N ASN A 303 -10.27 -32.68 16.92
CA ASN A 303 -9.56 -33.94 17.18
C ASN A 303 -8.94 -34.61 15.94
N GLN A 304 -8.96 -33.97 14.77
CA GLN A 304 -8.20 -34.45 13.62
C GLN A 304 -6.73 -34.03 13.76
N PRO A 305 -5.76 -34.91 13.42
CA PRO A 305 -4.36 -34.51 13.42
C PRO A 305 -4.12 -33.42 12.36
N ILE A 306 -3.25 -32.46 12.67
CA ILE A 306 -2.68 -31.58 11.64
C ILE A 306 -1.74 -32.39 10.74
N VAL A 307 -1.52 -31.92 9.51
CA VAL A 307 -0.52 -32.51 8.60
C VAL A 307 0.86 -32.42 9.26
N SER A 308 1.63 -33.50 9.28
CA SER A 308 2.96 -33.47 9.88
C SER A 308 3.88 -32.53 9.09
N THR A 309 4.73 -31.75 9.77
CA THR A 309 5.78 -30.97 9.09
C THR A 309 6.84 -31.86 8.43
N SER A 310 6.86 -33.16 8.72
CA SER A 310 7.68 -34.15 8.03
C SER A 310 7.03 -34.72 6.76
N ASP A 311 5.79 -34.32 6.45
CA ASP A 311 5.08 -34.71 5.24
C ASP A 311 5.79 -34.17 3.99
N GLU A 312 5.56 -34.83 2.85
CA GLU A 312 6.20 -34.48 1.58
C GLU A 312 5.81 -33.08 1.10
N VAL A 313 4.59 -32.61 1.39
CA VAL A 313 4.15 -31.26 1.00
C VAL A 313 4.97 -30.17 1.70
N PHE A 314 5.38 -30.38 2.95
CA PHE A 314 6.25 -29.44 3.68
C PHE A 314 7.69 -29.53 3.22
N LYS A 315 8.23 -30.75 3.03
CA LYS A 315 9.60 -30.93 2.50
C LYS A 315 9.78 -30.28 1.14
N THR A 316 8.81 -30.47 0.24
CA THR A 316 8.80 -29.86 -1.09
C THR A 316 8.79 -28.34 -0.98
N ALA A 317 7.86 -27.77 -0.20
CA ALA A 317 7.76 -26.32 -0.04
C ALA A 317 9.02 -25.71 0.60
N GLU A 318 9.63 -26.40 1.59
CA GLU A 318 10.86 -25.95 2.23
C GLU A 318 12.05 -25.99 1.26
N ALA A 319 12.15 -27.03 0.42
CA ALA A 319 13.16 -27.13 -0.63
C ALA A 319 13.01 -26.01 -1.67
N GLU A 320 11.80 -25.76 -2.18
CA GLU A 320 11.51 -24.67 -3.13
C GLU A 320 11.90 -23.29 -2.57
N VAL A 321 11.63 -23.06 -1.28
CA VAL A 321 12.04 -21.82 -0.59
C VAL A 321 13.55 -21.72 -0.49
N LYS A 322 14.24 -22.79 -0.07
CA LYS A 322 15.70 -22.83 0.05
C LYS A 322 16.38 -22.61 -1.29
N ASP A 323 15.90 -23.26 -2.34
CA ASP A 323 16.42 -23.12 -3.71
C ASP A 323 16.27 -21.69 -4.22
N ARG A 324 15.11 -21.05 -3.96
CA ARG A 324 14.88 -19.65 -4.32
C ARG A 324 15.85 -18.69 -3.61
N LEU A 325 16.01 -18.86 -2.29
CA LEU A 325 16.94 -18.05 -1.49
C LEU A 325 18.38 -18.25 -1.95
N GLN A 326 18.77 -19.49 -2.24
CA GLN A 326 20.09 -19.83 -2.74
C GLN A 326 20.32 -19.22 -4.13
N GLY A 327 19.32 -19.26 -5.02
CA GLY A 327 19.36 -18.61 -6.32
C GLY A 327 19.72 -17.13 -6.23
N PHE A 328 19.12 -16.37 -5.30
CA PHE A 328 19.47 -14.96 -5.10
C PHE A 328 20.90 -14.74 -4.61
N LEU A 329 21.46 -15.66 -3.82
CA LEU A 329 22.86 -15.61 -3.36
C LEU A 329 23.85 -16.01 -4.46
N ASP A 330 23.42 -16.88 -5.36
CA ASP A 330 24.24 -17.41 -6.44
C ASP A 330 24.34 -16.47 -7.62
N THR A 331 23.39 -15.55 -7.81
CA THR A 331 23.54 -14.44 -8.76
C THR A 331 24.77 -13.60 -8.40
N LYS A 332 25.78 -13.60 -9.29
CA LYS A 332 27.05 -12.88 -9.12
C LYS A 332 27.05 -11.54 -9.86
N GLY A 333 25.93 -10.83 -9.78
CA GLY A 333 25.76 -9.53 -10.40
C GLY A 333 26.49 -8.40 -9.69
N THR A 334 26.13 -7.18 -10.06
CA THR A 334 26.77 -5.94 -9.61
C THR A 334 25.81 -4.99 -8.90
N LYS A 335 24.50 -5.18 -9.04
CA LYS A 335 23.47 -4.26 -8.54
C LYS A 335 22.83 -4.75 -7.25
N SER A 336 22.67 -3.86 -6.27
CA SER A 336 22.06 -4.19 -4.98
C SER A 336 20.53 -4.34 -5.09
N PRO A 337 19.87 -5.03 -4.15
CA PRO A 337 18.41 -5.02 -4.05
C PRO A 337 17.81 -3.61 -4.03
N ASP A 338 18.45 -2.67 -3.31
CA ASP A 338 17.98 -1.28 -3.21
C ASP A 338 18.02 -0.53 -4.54
N TYR A 339 18.93 -0.88 -5.46
CA TYR A 339 18.88 -0.37 -6.84
C TYR A 339 17.57 -0.79 -7.51
N PHE A 340 17.27 -2.10 -7.53
CA PHE A 340 16.09 -2.61 -8.22
C PHE A 340 14.79 -2.13 -7.61
N HIS A 341 14.72 -2.02 -6.28
CA HIS A 341 13.54 -1.49 -5.61
C HIS A 341 13.27 -0.04 -6.00
N ARG A 342 14.32 0.80 -6.07
CA ARG A 342 14.20 2.20 -6.47
C ARG A 342 13.77 2.35 -7.92
N GLU A 343 14.38 1.59 -8.83
CA GLU A 343 14.02 1.64 -10.26
C GLU A 343 12.60 1.13 -10.50
N LEU A 344 12.17 0.05 -9.83
CA LEU A 344 10.78 -0.42 -9.87
C LEU A 344 9.82 0.63 -9.30
N GLY A 345 10.17 1.25 -8.17
CA GLY A 345 9.36 2.29 -7.53
C GLY A 345 9.13 3.50 -8.43
N LYS A 346 10.14 3.93 -9.21
CA LYS A 346 10.02 4.99 -10.22
C LYS A 346 8.98 4.62 -11.27
N LEU A 347 9.10 3.43 -11.87
CA LEU A 347 8.13 2.94 -12.88
C LEU A 347 6.70 2.88 -12.33
N VAL A 348 6.54 2.38 -11.10
CA VAL A 348 5.23 2.25 -10.45
C VAL A 348 4.65 3.62 -10.13
N TRP A 349 5.45 4.56 -9.61
CA TRP A 349 4.99 5.92 -9.32
C TRP A 349 4.60 6.68 -10.58
N ASP A 350 5.42 6.63 -11.63
CA ASP A 350 5.27 7.44 -12.83
C ASP A 350 4.15 6.94 -13.75
N TYR A 351 3.97 5.62 -13.87
CA TYR A 351 3.06 5.02 -14.86
C TYR A 351 1.84 4.30 -14.26
N ILE A 352 1.91 3.88 -12.99
CA ILE A 352 0.86 3.06 -12.34
C ILE A 352 0.27 3.81 -11.13
N GLY A 353 0.86 4.93 -10.71
CA GLY A 353 0.48 5.65 -9.51
C GLY A 353 -0.81 6.45 -9.66
N MET A 354 -0.68 7.77 -9.65
CA MET A 354 -1.83 8.65 -9.44
C MET A 354 -2.67 8.90 -10.69
N ALA A 355 -2.03 9.14 -11.83
CA ALA A 355 -2.67 9.31 -13.12
C ALA A 355 -2.09 8.25 -14.05
N ARG A 356 -2.96 7.68 -14.88
CA ARG A 356 -2.63 6.53 -15.72
C ARG A 356 -3.19 6.78 -17.11
N ASN A 357 -2.48 6.29 -18.11
CA ASN A 357 -2.99 6.21 -19.47
C ASN A 357 -2.46 4.93 -20.12
N LYS A 358 -3.13 4.50 -21.18
CA LYS A 358 -2.84 3.26 -21.92
C LYS A 358 -1.37 3.15 -22.30
N ASN A 359 -0.80 4.20 -22.89
CA ASN A 359 0.59 4.20 -23.34
C ASN A 359 1.56 4.03 -22.16
N GLY A 360 1.32 4.73 -21.06
CA GLY A 360 2.12 4.61 -19.83
C GLY A 360 2.02 3.22 -19.21
N LEU A 361 0.83 2.64 -19.15
CA LEU A 361 0.60 1.31 -18.60
C LEU A 361 1.24 0.20 -19.46
N GLU A 362 1.10 0.27 -20.79
CA GLU A 362 1.74 -0.66 -21.72
C GLU A 362 3.27 -0.56 -21.64
N LYS A 363 3.80 0.66 -21.54
CA LYS A 363 5.23 0.92 -21.31
C LYS A 363 5.70 0.32 -19.99
N ALA A 364 4.96 0.54 -18.90
CA ALA A 364 5.31 0.02 -17.58
C ALA A 364 5.39 -1.51 -17.58
N ILE A 365 4.44 -2.20 -18.21
CA ILE A 365 4.47 -3.67 -18.33
C ILE A 365 5.78 -4.15 -19.00
N GLY A 366 6.17 -3.51 -20.10
CA GLY A 366 7.41 -3.85 -20.80
C GLY A 366 8.67 -3.57 -19.97
N GLU A 367 8.76 -2.40 -19.35
CA GLU A 367 9.93 -1.99 -18.57
C GLU A 367 10.05 -2.76 -17.24
N ILE A 368 8.94 -3.11 -16.59
CA ILE A 368 8.93 -3.97 -15.39
C ILE A 368 9.47 -5.36 -15.72
N ARG A 369 9.04 -5.96 -16.84
CA ARG A 369 9.56 -7.26 -17.30
C ARG A 369 11.07 -7.20 -17.59
N ALA A 370 11.51 -6.18 -18.32
CA ALA A 370 12.93 -5.98 -18.59
C ALA A 370 13.76 -5.80 -17.31
N LEU A 371 13.25 -5.03 -16.33
CA LEU A 371 13.92 -4.82 -15.05
C LEU A 371 13.93 -6.09 -14.18
N ARG A 372 12.88 -6.92 -14.24
CA ARG A 372 12.84 -8.23 -13.59
C ARG A 372 13.86 -9.20 -14.19
N GLU A 373 13.98 -9.21 -15.52
CA GLU A 373 15.02 -10.00 -16.20
C GLU A 373 16.44 -9.56 -15.82
N GLU A 374 16.66 -8.24 -15.69
CA GLU A 374 17.91 -7.69 -15.21
C GLU A 374 18.18 -8.10 -13.75
N PHE A 375 17.17 -8.03 -12.88
CA PHE A 375 17.27 -8.50 -11.49
C PHE A 375 17.73 -9.95 -11.41
N ILE A 376 17.16 -10.85 -12.22
CA ILE A 376 17.53 -12.27 -12.22
C ILE A 376 19.02 -12.47 -12.60
N LYS A 377 19.56 -11.62 -13.49
CA LYS A 377 20.91 -11.76 -14.05
C LYS A 377 21.99 -10.98 -13.28
N ASP A 378 21.65 -9.81 -12.74
CA ASP A 378 22.62 -8.82 -12.22
C ASP A 378 22.39 -8.43 -10.74
N LEU A 379 21.51 -9.15 -10.03
CA LEU A 379 21.41 -9.03 -8.57
C LEU A 379 22.71 -9.41 -7.87
N LYS A 380 23.10 -8.59 -6.90
CA LYS A 380 24.18 -8.83 -5.96
C LYS A 380 23.65 -8.84 -4.53
N VAL A 381 23.55 -10.03 -3.95
CA VAL A 381 23.32 -10.22 -2.51
C VAL A 381 24.65 -10.56 -1.83
N LEU A 382 24.94 -9.88 -0.72
CA LEU A 382 26.11 -10.14 0.11
C LEU A 382 25.73 -11.01 1.32
N GLY A 383 26.72 -11.67 1.92
CA GLY A 383 26.53 -12.53 3.09
C GLY A 383 26.07 -13.95 2.73
N THR A 384 25.52 -14.65 3.71
CA THR A 384 25.04 -16.04 3.61
C THR A 384 23.58 -16.14 4.01
N SER A 385 22.96 -17.31 3.79
CA SER A 385 21.54 -17.55 4.12
C SER A 385 21.29 -17.82 5.60
N ASP A 386 22.27 -18.34 6.32
CA ASP A 386 22.26 -18.84 7.71
C ASP A 386 22.64 -17.77 8.75
N THR A 387 22.30 -16.51 8.46
CA THR A 387 22.53 -15.36 9.34
C THR A 387 21.46 -14.30 9.14
N LEU A 388 21.49 -13.24 9.95
CA LEU A 388 20.74 -12.02 9.67
C LEU A 388 21.22 -11.45 8.34
N ASN A 389 20.35 -11.44 7.33
CA ASN A 389 20.69 -11.00 5.99
C ASN A 389 19.53 -10.21 5.37
N SER A 390 19.44 -8.94 5.74
CA SER A 390 18.43 -8.03 5.21
C SER A 390 18.52 -7.81 3.71
N SER A 391 19.70 -8.02 3.10
CA SER A 391 19.87 -7.92 1.64
C SER A 391 19.14 -9.08 0.93
N LEU A 392 19.27 -10.30 1.46
CA LEU A 392 18.57 -11.48 0.94
C LEU A 392 17.05 -11.36 1.11
N GLU A 393 16.61 -10.89 2.28
CA GLU A 393 15.19 -10.67 2.58
C GLU A 393 14.58 -9.63 1.63
N LYS A 394 15.27 -8.51 1.40
CA LYS A 394 14.86 -7.50 0.41
C LYS A 394 14.78 -8.09 -1.00
N ALA A 395 15.75 -8.89 -1.42
CA ALA A 395 15.73 -9.53 -2.75
C ALA A 395 14.45 -10.36 -2.94
N GLY A 396 14.08 -11.18 -1.95
CA GLY A 396 12.84 -11.95 -1.98
C GLY A 396 11.58 -11.08 -2.10
N ARG A 397 11.50 -9.98 -1.34
CA ARG A 397 10.37 -9.04 -1.39
C ARG A 397 10.28 -8.32 -2.73
N ILE A 398 11.41 -7.89 -3.29
CA ILE A 398 11.47 -7.19 -4.59
C ILE A 398 11.06 -8.11 -5.73
N TYR A 399 11.47 -9.38 -5.66
CA TYR A 399 11.03 -10.38 -6.63
C TYR A 399 9.50 -10.50 -6.65
N ASP A 400 8.84 -10.48 -5.49
CA ASP A 400 7.36 -10.43 -5.42
C ASP A 400 6.79 -9.10 -5.92
N PHE A 401 7.46 -7.98 -5.66
CA PHE A 401 7.04 -6.67 -6.15
C PHE A 401 7.05 -6.56 -7.68
N PHE A 402 7.97 -7.21 -8.38
CA PHE A 402 7.95 -7.21 -9.85
C PHE A 402 6.66 -7.82 -10.41
N GLU A 403 6.30 -9.00 -9.91
CA GLU A 403 5.11 -9.72 -10.37
C GLU A 403 3.83 -8.98 -9.97
N LEU A 404 3.79 -8.42 -8.76
CA LEU A 404 2.70 -7.57 -8.30
C LEU A 404 2.56 -6.31 -9.17
N ALA A 405 3.66 -5.58 -9.43
CA ALA A 405 3.64 -4.34 -10.19
C ALA A 405 3.15 -4.56 -11.62
N GLU A 406 3.56 -5.67 -12.26
CA GLU A 406 3.04 -6.05 -13.56
C GLU A 406 1.52 -6.31 -13.51
N LEU A 407 1.04 -7.04 -12.49
CA LEU A 407 -0.39 -7.28 -12.33
C LEU A 407 -1.17 -5.99 -12.06
N MET A 408 -0.62 -5.06 -11.25
CA MET A 408 -1.20 -3.73 -11.03
C MET A 408 -1.36 -2.96 -12.35
N ALA A 409 -0.33 -2.95 -13.21
CA ALA A 409 -0.39 -2.29 -14.51
C ALA A 409 -1.43 -2.93 -15.44
N ARG A 410 -1.49 -4.27 -15.46
CA ARG A 410 -2.47 -5.02 -16.28
C ARG A 410 -3.90 -4.79 -15.83
N ASP A 411 -4.15 -4.83 -14.53
CA ASP A 411 -5.46 -4.54 -13.95
C ASP A 411 -5.87 -3.08 -14.20
N ALA A 412 -4.93 -2.14 -14.15
CA ALA A 412 -5.18 -0.76 -14.52
C ALA A 412 -5.43 -0.55 -16.03
N LEU A 413 -4.78 -1.34 -16.88
CA LEU A 413 -4.93 -1.27 -18.33
C LEU A 413 -6.29 -1.81 -18.78
N ASP A 414 -6.69 -2.94 -18.20
CA ASP A 414 -7.97 -3.61 -18.44
C ASP A 414 -9.18 -2.79 -17.95
N ARG A 415 -9.00 -2.01 -16.88
CA ARG A 415 -10.03 -1.11 -16.34
C ARG A 415 -10.01 0.24 -17.06
N GLU A 416 -10.87 0.40 -18.05
CA GLU A 416 -11.01 1.61 -18.89
C GLU A 416 -12.07 2.57 -18.32
N GLU A 417 -11.84 3.05 -17.10
CA GLU A 417 -12.68 4.05 -16.42
C GLU A 417 -11.85 4.92 -15.48
N SER A 418 -12.44 5.94 -14.85
CA SER A 418 -11.87 6.57 -13.66
C SER A 418 -12.81 6.41 -12.47
N CYS A 419 -12.35 5.71 -11.43
CA CYS A 419 -13.11 5.40 -10.23
C CYS A 419 -12.21 5.41 -8.98
N GLY A 420 -12.48 6.31 -8.04
CA GLY A 420 -11.77 6.37 -6.77
C GLY A 420 -10.26 6.58 -6.91
N GLY A 421 -9.46 5.65 -6.35
CA GLY A 421 -7.99 5.63 -6.44
C GLY A 421 -7.44 5.17 -7.79
N HIS A 422 -8.31 4.83 -8.74
CA HIS A 422 -7.95 4.55 -10.13
C HIS A 422 -8.39 5.70 -11.02
N PHE A 423 -7.43 6.36 -11.66
CA PHE A 423 -7.70 7.51 -12.52
C PHE A 423 -7.02 7.33 -13.88
N ARG A 424 -7.83 7.11 -14.91
CA ARG A 424 -7.40 7.04 -16.31
C ARG A 424 -7.65 8.40 -16.97
N GLU A 425 -6.58 9.00 -17.47
CA GLU A 425 -6.62 10.34 -18.09
C GLU A 425 -7.55 10.38 -19.31
N GLU A 426 -7.73 9.25 -19.98
CA GLU A 426 -8.63 9.12 -21.14
C GLU A 426 -10.11 9.01 -20.73
N HIS A 427 -10.39 8.74 -19.45
CA HIS A 427 -11.72 8.51 -18.90
C HIS A 427 -12.07 9.57 -17.85
N VAL A 428 -12.15 10.82 -18.32
CA VAL A 428 -12.55 11.98 -17.52
C VAL A 428 -13.76 12.67 -18.14
N LEU A 429 -14.49 13.41 -17.31
CA LEU A 429 -15.54 14.32 -17.76
C LEU A 429 -14.90 15.55 -18.42
N GLY A 430 -15.69 16.35 -19.14
CA GLY A 430 -15.19 17.52 -19.88
C GLY A 430 -14.49 18.58 -19.01
N ASP A 431 -14.63 18.49 -17.69
CA ASP A 431 -14.01 19.36 -16.71
C ASP A 431 -12.84 18.71 -15.94
N GLY A 432 -12.40 17.53 -16.37
CA GLY A 432 -11.25 16.79 -15.83
C GLY A 432 -11.56 15.91 -14.62
N GLU A 433 -12.82 15.85 -14.16
CA GLU A 433 -13.20 14.94 -13.07
C GLU A 433 -13.32 13.50 -13.54
N ALA A 434 -13.22 12.55 -12.59
CA ALA A 434 -13.26 11.13 -12.88
C ALA A 434 -14.60 10.73 -13.55
N LYS A 435 -14.53 10.08 -14.72
CA LYS A 435 -15.69 9.48 -15.38
C LYS A 435 -15.73 7.98 -15.06
N ARG A 436 -16.53 7.63 -14.06
CA ARG A 436 -16.85 6.24 -13.71
C ARG A 436 -17.77 5.62 -14.77
N ASP A 437 -17.59 4.34 -15.06
CA ASP A 437 -18.42 3.58 -16.00
C ASP A 437 -19.08 2.40 -15.28
N ASP A 438 -20.28 2.66 -14.77
CA ASP A 438 -21.08 1.71 -14.00
C ASP A 438 -21.66 0.58 -14.85
N GLU A 439 -21.73 0.74 -16.18
CA GLU A 439 -22.25 -0.30 -17.07
C GLU A 439 -21.24 -1.42 -17.28
N ASN A 440 -19.95 -1.06 -17.45
CA ASN A 440 -18.91 -2.02 -17.80
C ASN A 440 -17.99 -2.42 -16.64
N PHE A 441 -17.86 -1.57 -15.62
CA PHE A 441 -16.83 -1.71 -14.58
C PHE A 441 -17.35 -1.75 -13.14
N GLN A 442 -18.65 -1.96 -12.95
CA GLN A 442 -19.29 -2.24 -11.65
C GLN A 442 -19.02 -3.67 -11.14
N HIS A 443 -17.75 -4.05 -11.11
CA HIS A 443 -17.30 -5.36 -10.65
C HIS A 443 -15.94 -5.27 -9.96
N VAL A 444 -15.68 -6.25 -9.10
CA VAL A 444 -14.36 -6.55 -8.56
C VAL A 444 -13.57 -7.34 -9.60
N SER A 445 -12.33 -6.92 -9.86
CA SER A 445 -11.38 -7.69 -10.68
C SER A 445 -10.61 -8.65 -9.78
N ALA A 446 -10.97 -9.93 -9.77
CA ALA A 446 -10.27 -10.97 -9.01
C ALA A 446 -9.35 -11.78 -9.93
N TRP A 447 -8.04 -11.72 -9.72
CA TRP A 447 -7.04 -12.33 -10.58
C TRP A 447 -6.56 -13.66 -10.02
N ALA A 448 -6.54 -14.71 -10.85
CA ALA A 448 -6.04 -16.04 -10.51
C ALA A 448 -4.65 -16.29 -11.08
N TRP A 449 -3.80 -16.92 -10.27
CA TRP A 449 -2.44 -17.27 -10.66
C TRP A 449 -2.42 -18.43 -11.65
N ASN A 450 -1.69 -18.28 -12.77
CA ASN A 450 -1.57 -19.29 -13.83
C ASN A 450 -0.16 -19.89 -13.96
N GLY A 451 0.76 -19.50 -13.08
CA GLY A 451 2.18 -19.83 -13.20
C GLY A 451 3.04 -18.59 -13.44
N GLU A 452 4.34 -18.78 -13.23
CA GLU A 452 5.33 -17.74 -13.53
C GLU A 452 5.36 -17.46 -15.03
N ASP A 453 5.55 -16.19 -15.40
CA ASP A 453 5.56 -15.70 -16.79
C ASP A 453 4.28 -15.97 -17.60
N THR A 454 3.21 -16.42 -16.94
CA THR A 454 1.92 -16.71 -17.56
C THR A 454 0.90 -15.66 -17.12
N PRO A 455 0.22 -14.98 -18.06
CA PRO A 455 -0.77 -13.97 -17.71
C PRO A 455 -1.87 -14.54 -16.79
N GLN A 456 -2.07 -13.93 -15.62
CA GLN A 456 -3.18 -14.24 -14.71
C GLN A 456 -4.55 -14.15 -15.40
N THR A 457 -5.48 -15.03 -14.99
CA THR A 457 -6.88 -15.02 -15.44
C THR A 457 -7.70 -14.07 -14.59
N LYS A 458 -8.47 -13.18 -15.22
CA LYS A 458 -9.41 -12.28 -14.52
C LYS A 458 -10.77 -12.97 -14.35
N TYR A 459 -11.28 -12.97 -13.13
CA TYR A 459 -12.68 -13.23 -12.79
C TYR A 459 -13.34 -11.92 -12.40
N LYS A 460 -14.58 -11.72 -12.88
CA LYS A 460 -15.40 -10.59 -12.49
C LYS A 460 -16.40 -11.04 -11.43
N GLU A 461 -16.39 -10.38 -10.28
CA GLU A 461 -17.46 -10.48 -9.30
C GLU A 461 -18.29 -9.21 -9.41
N GLU A 462 -19.50 -9.36 -9.94
CA GLU A 462 -20.43 -8.25 -10.15
C GLU A 462 -20.90 -7.70 -8.80
N LEU A 463 -20.95 -6.37 -8.69
CA LEU A 463 -21.43 -5.70 -7.49
C LEU A 463 -22.91 -5.36 -7.64
N GLU A 464 -23.74 -5.90 -6.74
CA GLU A 464 -25.17 -5.59 -6.67
C GLU A 464 -25.45 -4.62 -5.53
N PHE A 465 -26.15 -3.52 -5.84
CA PHE A 465 -26.46 -2.45 -4.87
C PHE A 465 -27.95 -2.43 -4.57
N GLU A 466 -28.34 -2.94 -3.40
CA GLU A 466 -29.75 -2.97 -2.98
C GLU A 466 -30.20 -1.68 -2.27
N TYR A 467 -29.37 -1.17 -1.35
CA TYR A 467 -29.77 -0.09 -0.43
C TYR A 467 -29.28 1.30 -0.86
N VAL A 468 -28.10 1.38 -1.47
CA VAL A 468 -27.48 2.65 -1.89
C VAL A 468 -27.09 2.52 -3.35
N ILE A 469 -27.95 3.03 -4.23
CA ILE A 469 -27.72 2.99 -5.68
C ILE A 469 -26.55 3.92 -6.05
N PRO A 470 -25.60 3.47 -6.88
CA PRO A 470 -24.50 4.31 -7.31
C PRO A 470 -24.99 5.60 -7.97
N SER A 471 -24.41 6.73 -7.56
CA SER A 471 -24.66 8.04 -8.16
C SER A 471 -23.34 8.73 -8.50
N THR A 472 -23.37 9.65 -9.47
CA THR A 472 -22.20 10.47 -9.80
C THR A 472 -21.74 11.26 -8.58
N ARG A 473 -20.46 11.13 -8.23
CA ARG A 473 -19.83 11.84 -7.12
C ARG A 473 -19.16 13.11 -7.65
N SER A 474 -19.84 14.26 -7.52
CA SER A 474 -19.29 15.58 -7.88
C SER A 474 -18.86 16.36 -6.63
N TYR A 475 -17.74 17.07 -6.73
CA TYR A 475 -17.21 17.95 -5.67
C TYR A 475 -17.11 19.42 -6.12
N LYS A 476 -17.86 19.78 -7.17
CA LYS A 476 -18.04 21.17 -7.60
C LYS A 476 -19.28 21.79 -6.98
#